data_AF-A0A1B4VCH5-F1
#
_entry.id   AF-A0A1B4VCH5-F1
#
_cell.length_a   1.000
_cell.length_b   1.000
_cell.length_c   1.000
_cell.angle_alpha   90.00
_cell.angle_beta   90.00
_cell.angle_gamma   90.00
#
_symmetry.space_group_name_H-M   'P 1'
#
loop_
_entity.id
_entity.type
_entity.pdbx_description
1 polymer ?
#
loop_
_entity_poly.entity_id
_entity_poly.type
_entity_poly.pdbx_seq_one_letter_code
_entity_poly.pdbx_strand_id
1 'polypeptide(L)'
;MRAALVGAFACLMLGTPIVEASHDWGGIDVCKTYRDRVPPGLDPMLLPEPDARGARLLKQYCTQCHELPGPGRHTAEEWPAVLERMAVLMDVSQRFRGLMGRIAAPNTDERAALEAYLSAHALAPMRGTPRGPGAAEFAQACAGCHALPAPGQHAPEEWGDVVARMQRNAAIMQRGAFDARAEQAILTYLASAAGDRYTSDPHGAGVQPSRQPASDSEPSDWTLRRLAYLSPFFAVAALGVLRWWRAARARRALR
;
A
#
# COMPACT_ATOMS: atom_id res chain seq x y z
N MET A 1 58.62 -34.35 15.14
CA MET A 1 57.31 -33.74 15.48
C MET A 1 57.47 -32.22 15.48
N ARG A 2 56.85 -31.51 14.53
CA ARG A 2 56.30 -30.15 14.67
C ARG A 2 55.57 -29.77 13.38
N ALA A 3 54.41 -29.17 13.57
CA ALA A 3 53.22 -29.30 12.75
C ALA A 3 53.14 -28.28 11.60
N ALA A 4 52.40 -28.67 10.57
CA ALA A 4 52.00 -27.84 9.44
C ALA A 4 51.03 -26.73 9.88
N LEU A 5 51.29 -25.50 9.41
CA LEU A 5 50.35 -24.39 9.44
C LEU A 5 49.61 -24.36 8.10
N VAL A 6 48.37 -24.85 8.09
CA VAL A 6 47.41 -24.58 7.00
C VAL A 6 46.55 -23.41 7.45
N GLY A 7 46.72 -22.26 6.81
CA GLY A 7 45.89 -21.08 7.02
C GLY A 7 44.54 -21.24 6.32
N ALA A 8 43.46 -21.25 7.09
CA ALA A 8 42.11 -21.18 6.56
C ALA A 8 41.72 -19.71 6.33
N PHE A 9 41.62 -19.30 5.06
CA PHE A 9 40.97 -18.05 4.67
C PHE A 9 39.45 -18.23 4.80
N ALA A 10 38.87 -17.70 5.87
CA ALA A 10 37.41 -17.59 6.00
C ALA A 10 36.93 -16.41 5.15
N CYS A 11 36.31 -16.71 4.01
CA CYS A 11 35.64 -15.73 3.17
C CYS A 11 34.34 -15.31 3.85
N LEU A 12 34.34 -14.16 4.54
CA LEU A 12 33.15 -13.51 5.08
C LEU A 12 32.26 -13.07 3.91
N MET A 13 31.29 -13.90 3.54
CA MET A 13 30.17 -13.50 2.72
C MET A 13 29.34 -12.50 3.53
N LEU A 14 29.50 -11.21 3.24
CA LEU A 14 28.60 -10.15 3.68
C LEU A 14 27.24 -10.39 3.03
N GLY A 15 26.43 -11.26 3.64
CA GLY A 15 25.03 -11.42 3.27
C GLY A 15 24.33 -10.08 3.38
N THR A 16 23.59 -9.70 2.34
CA THR A 16 22.63 -8.59 2.42
C THR A 16 21.74 -8.83 3.63
N PRO A 17 21.57 -7.86 4.55
CA PRO A 17 20.72 -8.05 5.70
C PRO A 17 19.33 -8.47 5.21
N ILE A 18 18.88 -9.63 5.66
CA ILE A 18 17.51 -10.08 5.45
C ILE A 18 16.67 -9.08 6.25
N VAL A 19 16.02 -8.18 5.52
CA VAL A 19 15.02 -7.30 6.09
C VAL A 19 13.84 -8.20 6.45
N GLU A 20 13.62 -8.44 7.74
CA GLU A 20 12.48 -9.22 8.20
C GLU A 20 11.19 -8.46 7.91
N ALA A 21 10.19 -9.20 7.42
CA ALA A 21 8.84 -8.69 7.34
C ALA A 21 8.39 -8.28 8.75
N SER A 22 8.00 -7.02 8.92
CA SER A 22 7.52 -6.47 10.17
C SER A 22 6.17 -5.82 9.93
N HIS A 23 5.25 -6.07 10.84
CA HIS A 23 3.96 -5.38 10.91
C HIS A 23 3.99 -4.30 12.00
N ASP A 24 5.06 -4.24 12.80
CA ASP A 24 5.27 -3.23 13.82
C ASP A 24 5.94 -1.98 13.25
N TRP A 25 5.21 -0.87 13.32
CA TRP A 25 5.67 0.47 13.00
C TRP A 25 5.52 1.38 14.21
N GLY A 26 6.57 1.45 15.04
CA GLY A 26 6.59 2.29 16.24
C GLY A 26 5.70 1.79 17.38
N GLY A 27 5.61 0.48 17.59
CA GLY A 27 4.74 -0.15 18.57
C GLY A 27 3.31 -0.35 18.08
N ILE A 28 3.03 -0.06 16.80
CA ILE A 28 1.72 -0.20 16.18
C ILE A 28 1.78 -1.30 15.13
N ASP A 29 0.97 -2.34 15.33
CA ASP A 29 0.69 -3.30 14.29
C ASP A 29 -0.22 -2.64 13.23
N VAL A 30 0.34 -2.33 12.06
CA VAL A 30 -0.36 -1.63 10.97
C VAL A 30 -1.54 -2.45 10.46
N CYS A 31 -1.37 -3.75 10.29
CA CYS A 31 -2.39 -4.66 9.77
C CYS A 31 -3.56 -4.83 10.75
N LYS A 32 -3.26 -4.88 12.04
CA LYS A 32 -4.29 -4.97 13.09
C LYS A 32 -5.02 -3.65 13.27
N THR A 33 -4.29 -2.54 13.28
CA THR A 33 -4.85 -1.20 13.49
C THR A 33 -5.68 -0.73 12.31
N TYR A 34 -5.27 -1.04 11.08
CA TYR A 34 -5.91 -0.61 9.84
C TYR A 34 -6.48 -1.77 9.02
N ARG A 35 -7.06 -2.76 9.69
CA ARG A 35 -7.63 -3.98 9.08
C ARG A 35 -8.69 -3.71 8.01
N ASP A 36 -9.37 -2.57 8.08
CA ASP A 36 -10.40 -2.12 7.12
C ASP A 36 -9.83 -1.54 5.81
N ARG A 37 -8.52 -1.24 5.81
CA ARG A 37 -7.80 -0.58 4.71
C ARG A 37 -6.68 -1.41 4.13
N VAL A 38 -6.04 -2.23 4.96
CA VAL A 38 -4.92 -3.09 4.57
C VAL A 38 -5.47 -4.50 4.41
N PRO A 39 -5.61 -5.01 3.17
CA PRO A 39 -6.08 -6.37 2.95
C PRO A 39 -5.04 -7.39 3.43
N PRO A 40 -5.47 -8.65 3.61
CA PRO A 40 -4.56 -9.76 3.83
C PRO A 40 -3.48 -9.84 2.75
N GLY A 41 -2.36 -10.41 3.14
CA GLY A 41 -1.20 -10.68 2.31
C GLY A 41 -1.52 -11.66 1.20
N LEU A 42 -0.91 -11.40 0.06
CA LEU A 42 -0.81 -12.38 -1.01
C LEU A 42 0.31 -13.37 -0.67
N ASP A 43 0.09 -14.66 -0.97
CA ASP A 43 1.19 -15.63 -0.98
C ASP A 43 2.24 -15.18 -2.02
N PRO A 44 3.52 -15.03 -1.64
CA PRO A 44 4.62 -14.72 -2.57
C PRO A 44 4.67 -15.55 -3.85
N MET A 45 4.19 -16.80 -3.83
CA MET A 45 4.18 -17.70 -4.98
C MET A 45 3.03 -17.43 -5.95
N LEU A 46 2.03 -16.64 -5.52
CA LEU A 46 0.93 -16.18 -6.36
C LEU A 46 1.23 -14.83 -7.03
N LEU A 47 2.42 -14.27 -6.83
CA LEU A 47 2.85 -13.09 -7.58
C LEU A 47 3.07 -13.47 -9.06
N PRO A 48 2.66 -12.63 -10.01
CA PRO A 48 3.09 -12.77 -11.41
C PRO A 48 4.62 -12.73 -11.48
N GLU A 49 5.24 -13.67 -12.20
CA GLU A 49 6.70 -13.74 -12.31
C GLU A 49 7.41 -13.64 -10.93
N PRO A 50 7.18 -14.58 -10.00
CA PRO A 50 7.55 -14.42 -8.58
C PRO A 50 9.07 -14.30 -8.34
N ASP A 51 9.87 -14.71 -9.33
CA ASP A 51 11.33 -14.61 -9.36
C ASP A 51 11.84 -13.44 -10.22
N ALA A 52 10.97 -12.57 -10.73
CA ALA A 52 11.40 -11.33 -11.37
C ALA A 52 12.06 -10.41 -10.34
N ARG A 53 12.95 -9.52 -10.82
CA ARG A 53 13.60 -8.53 -9.97
C ARG A 53 12.56 -7.68 -9.22
N GLY A 54 11.53 -7.21 -9.89
CA GLY A 54 10.47 -6.42 -9.27
C GLY A 54 9.67 -7.18 -8.21
N ALA A 55 9.33 -8.45 -8.44
CA ALA A 55 8.67 -9.30 -7.45
C ALA A 55 9.51 -9.47 -6.18
N ARG A 56 10.83 -9.66 -6.32
CA ARG A 56 11.75 -9.72 -5.16
C ARG A 56 11.78 -8.39 -4.39
N LEU A 57 11.84 -7.26 -5.10
CA LEU A 57 11.84 -5.94 -4.47
C LEU A 57 10.50 -5.65 -3.77
N LEU A 58 9.38 -6.08 -4.36
CA LEU A 58 8.05 -5.97 -3.76
C LEU A 58 7.99 -6.73 -2.42
N LYS A 59 8.46 -7.99 -2.42
CA LYS A 59 8.59 -8.79 -1.20
C LYS A 59 9.49 -8.12 -0.17
N GLN A 60 10.65 -7.63 -0.60
CA GLN A 60 11.65 -7.03 0.28
C GLN A 60 11.17 -5.74 0.94
N TYR A 61 10.57 -4.82 0.17
CA TYR A 61 10.29 -3.48 0.69
C TYR A 61 8.90 -3.33 1.28
N CYS A 62 7.87 -3.93 0.67
CA CYS A 62 6.49 -3.70 1.10
C CYS A 62 6.12 -4.53 2.34
N THR A 63 6.83 -5.64 2.60
CA THR A 63 6.55 -6.47 3.78
C THR A 63 7.17 -5.94 5.08
N GLN A 64 7.94 -4.85 5.01
CA GLN A 64 8.58 -4.22 6.17
C GLN A 64 7.60 -3.51 7.11
N CYS A 65 6.39 -3.23 6.63
CA CYS A 65 5.39 -2.47 7.41
C CYS A 65 4.01 -3.11 7.40
N HIS A 66 3.66 -3.87 6.36
CA HIS A 66 2.35 -4.49 6.21
C HIS A 66 2.46 -5.78 5.41
N GLU A 67 1.38 -6.56 5.31
CA GLU A 67 1.41 -7.81 4.52
C GLU A 67 1.62 -7.57 3.02
N LEU A 68 2.17 -8.56 2.32
CA LEU A 68 2.54 -8.46 0.90
C LEU A 68 1.34 -8.06 0.03
N PRO A 69 1.36 -6.87 -0.61
CA PRO A 69 0.29 -6.48 -1.50
C PRO A 69 0.41 -7.21 -2.85
N GLY A 70 -0.73 -7.50 -3.49
CA GLY A 70 -0.75 -7.93 -4.88
C GLY A 70 -0.65 -6.74 -5.85
N PRO A 71 0.05 -6.86 -6.99
CA PRO A 71 0.19 -5.78 -7.97
C PRO A 71 -1.16 -5.40 -8.60
N GLY A 72 -2.11 -6.34 -8.70
CA GLY A 72 -3.47 -6.11 -9.17
C GLY A 72 -4.41 -5.35 -8.23
N ARG A 73 -3.91 -4.70 -7.17
CA ARG A 73 -4.73 -3.90 -6.24
C ARG A 73 -4.96 -2.47 -6.73
N HIS A 74 -4.01 -1.95 -7.48
CA HIS A 74 -4.02 -0.60 -8.02
C HIS A 74 -3.82 -0.66 -9.53
N THR A 75 -4.35 0.32 -10.22
CA THR A 75 -4.09 0.57 -11.65
C THR A 75 -2.64 1.03 -11.85
N ALA A 76 -2.15 0.94 -13.09
CA ALA A 76 -0.78 1.36 -13.42
C ALA A 76 -0.57 2.85 -13.14
N GLU A 77 -1.61 3.67 -13.30
CA GLU A 77 -1.63 5.11 -13.03
C GLU A 77 -1.63 5.44 -11.53
N GLU A 78 -2.17 4.55 -10.68
CA GLU A 78 -2.23 4.75 -9.23
C GLU A 78 -0.92 4.35 -8.52
N TRP A 79 -0.19 3.37 -9.05
CA TRP A 79 1.01 2.83 -8.40
C TRP A 79 2.09 3.87 -8.09
N PRO A 80 2.44 4.83 -8.98
CA PRO A 80 3.42 5.87 -8.66
C PRO A 80 3.07 6.67 -7.40
N ALA A 81 1.78 7.02 -7.24
CA ALA A 81 1.32 7.75 -6.05
C ALA A 81 1.34 6.87 -4.78
N VAL A 82 1.08 5.57 -4.90
CA VAL A 82 1.21 4.62 -3.78
C VAL A 82 2.66 4.49 -3.34
N LEU A 83 3.59 4.32 -4.28
CA LEU A 83 5.03 4.22 -4.01
C LEU A 83 5.58 5.51 -3.38
N GLU A 84 5.10 6.68 -3.81
CA GLU A 84 5.51 7.95 -3.19
C GLU A 84 5.04 8.06 -1.73
N ARG A 85 3.78 7.68 -1.44
CA ARG A 85 3.30 7.63 -0.05
C ARG A 85 4.13 6.68 0.81
N MET A 86 4.50 5.52 0.26
CA MET A 86 5.37 4.55 0.95
C MET A 86 6.74 5.16 1.22
N ALA A 87 7.37 5.81 0.23
CA ALA A 87 8.67 6.45 0.36
C ALA A 87 8.68 7.52 1.47
N VAL A 88 7.62 8.34 1.57
CA VAL A 88 7.47 9.33 2.65
C VAL A 88 7.43 8.66 4.03
N LEU A 89 6.69 7.56 4.19
CA LEU A 89 6.62 6.83 5.46
C LEU A 89 7.95 6.18 5.83
N MET A 90 8.67 5.63 4.85
CA MET A 90 10.01 5.07 5.05
C MET A 90 11.01 6.15 5.51
N ASP A 91 11.01 7.30 4.86
CA ASP A 91 11.87 8.44 5.19
C ASP A 91 11.57 9.01 6.59
N VAL A 92 10.29 9.13 6.96
CA VAL A 92 9.90 9.47 8.35
C VAL A 92 10.52 8.48 9.34
N SER A 93 10.40 7.19 9.09
CA SER A 93 10.93 6.14 9.97
C SER A 93 12.44 6.24 10.16
N GLN A 94 13.17 6.55 9.07
CA GLN A 94 14.61 6.75 9.09
C GLN A 94 15.03 8.02 9.85
N ARG A 95 14.31 9.13 9.67
CA ARG A 95 14.59 10.41 10.36
C ARG A 95 14.47 10.31 11.88
N PHE A 96 13.54 9.49 12.37
CA PHE A 96 13.41 9.21 13.80
C PHE A 96 14.35 8.09 14.29
N ARG A 97 15.49 7.88 13.60
CA ARG A 97 16.55 6.91 13.95
C ARG A 97 16.02 5.49 14.18
N GLY A 98 14.95 5.11 13.49
CA GLY A 98 14.33 3.79 13.64
C GLY A 98 13.53 3.61 14.94
N LEU A 99 13.21 4.67 15.68
CA LEU A 99 12.24 4.61 16.79
C LEU A 99 10.86 4.11 16.33
N MET A 100 10.52 4.34 15.06
CA MET A 100 9.31 3.84 14.41
C MET A 100 9.53 2.53 13.64
N GLY A 101 10.66 1.86 13.84
CA GLY A 101 11.06 0.66 13.10
C GLY A 101 12.23 0.92 12.15
N ARG A 102 13.09 -0.10 11.97
CA ARG A 102 14.24 -0.04 11.07
C ARG A 102 13.80 -0.46 9.67
N ILE A 103 13.48 0.53 8.85
CA ILE A 103 12.95 0.32 7.50
C ILE A 103 13.99 0.73 6.45
N ALA A 104 14.31 -0.20 5.56
CA ALA A 104 15.12 0.02 4.38
C ALA A 104 14.31 0.73 3.30
N ALA A 105 14.94 1.67 2.59
CA ALA A 105 14.36 2.33 1.42
C ALA A 105 15.05 1.80 0.15
N PRO A 106 14.33 1.62 -0.96
CA PRO A 106 14.93 1.28 -2.25
C PRO A 106 15.80 2.43 -2.76
N ASN A 107 16.92 2.10 -3.41
CA ASN A 107 17.65 3.06 -4.22
C ASN A 107 16.88 3.41 -5.52
N THR A 108 17.37 4.37 -6.30
CA THR A 108 16.70 4.83 -7.54
C THR A 108 16.45 3.71 -8.54
N ASP A 109 17.42 2.82 -8.76
CA ASP A 109 17.31 1.72 -9.73
C ASP A 109 16.38 0.62 -9.25
N GLU A 110 16.35 0.38 -7.94
CA GLU A 110 15.40 -0.54 -7.29
C GLU A 110 13.98 0.01 -7.34
N ARG A 111 13.80 1.30 -7.06
CA ARG A 111 12.50 1.96 -7.15
C ARG A 111 11.95 1.88 -8.58
N ALA A 112 12.77 2.20 -9.58
CA ALA A 112 12.37 2.12 -10.99
C ALA A 112 11.98 0.69 -11.40
N ALA A 113 12.72 -0.33 -10.96
CA ALA A 113 12.40 -1.72 -11.26
C ALA A 113 11.15 -2.22 -10.54
N LEU A 114 10.92 -1.79 -9.30
CA LEU A 114 9.71 -2.07 -8.56
C LEU A 114 8.49 -1.43 -9.24
N GLU A 115 8.60 -0.16 -9.64
CA GLU A 115 7.54 0.56 -10.34
C GLU A 115 7.20 -0.10 -11.68
N ALA A 116 8.20 -0.42 -12.50
CA ALA A 116 7.98 -1.11 -13.77
C ALA A 116 7.22 -2.43 -13.60
N TYR A 117 7.58 -3.22 -12.59
CA TYR A 117 6.90 -4.48 -12.29
C TYR A 117 5.46 -4.26 -11.81
N LEU A 118 5.24 -3.31 -10.91
CA LEU A 118 3.90 -2.99 -10.41
C LEU A 118 2.99 -2.48 -11.53
N SER A 119 3.49 -1.64 -12.43
CA SER A 119 2.75 -1.14 -13.59
C SER A 119 2.45 -2.25 -14.61
N ALA A 120 3.40 -3.15 -14.87
CA ALA A 120 3.22 -4.25 -15.83
C ALA A 120 2.18 -5.28 -15.36
N HIS A 121 2.03 -5.47 -14.04
CA HIS A 121 1.11 -6.42 -13.44
C HIS A 121 -0.03 -5.75 -12.67
N ALA A 122 -0.29 -4.47 -12.99
CA ALA A 122 -1.33 -3.68 -12.37
C ALA A 122 -2.74 -4.20 -12.70
N LEU A 123 -3.71 -3.74 -11.93
CA LEU A 123 -5.11 -3.91 -12.25
C LEU A 123 -5.42 -3.25 -13.61
N ALA A 124 -6.02 -3.97 -14.54
CA ALA A 124 -6.58 -3.40 -15.75
C ALA A 124 -8.01 -2.91 -15.46
N PRO A 125 -8.26 -1.59 -15.43
CA PRO A 125 -9.59 -1.09 -15.12
C PRO A 125 -10.54 -1.32 -16.31
N MET A 126 -11.78 -1.68 -16.02
CA MET A 126 -12.85 -1.78 -17.00
C MET A 126 -13.13 -0.42 -17.63
N ARG A 127 -13.29 -0.41 -18.95
CA ARG A 127 -13.70 0.78 -19.70
C ARG A 127 -15.23 0.78 -19.89
N GLY A 128 -15.90 1.83 -19.43
CA GLY A 128 -17.34 1.99 -19.58
C GLY A 128 -18.17 1.27 -18.52
N THR A 129 -19.50 1.31 -18.69
CA THR A 129 -20.46 0.78 -17.71
C THR A 129 -20.73 -0.72 -17.98
N PRO A 130 -20.64 -1.59 -16.96
CA PRO A 130 -21.09 -2.99 -17.04
C PRO A 130 -22.53 -3.12 -17.54
N ARG A 131 -22.80 -4.09 -18.41
CA ARG A 131 -24.14 -4.36 -18.97
C ARG A 131 -24.43 -5.85 -19.03
N GLY A 132 -25.71 -6.18 -19.00
CA GLY A 132 -26.19 -7.57 -19.09
C GLY A 132 -26.48 -8.21 -17.73
N PRO A 133 -26.90 -9.48 -17.71
CA PRO A 133 -27.18 -10.22 -16.48
C PRO A 133 -25.97 -10.28 -15.55
N GLY A 134 -26.15 -10.01 -14.26
CA GLY A 134 -25.08 -10.05 -13.25
C GLY A 134 -24.17 -8.82 -13.20
N ALA A 135 -24.34 -7.86 -14.12
CA ALA A 135 -23.50 -6.67 -14.22
C ALA A 135 -23.61 -5.74 -12.99
N ALA A 136 -24.80 -5.64 -12.40
CA ALA A 136 -25.03 -4.81 -11.21
C ALA A 136 -24.37 -5.41 -9.97
N GLU A 137 -24.53 -6.73 -9.78
CA GLU A 137 -23.89 -7.49 -8.71
C GLU A 137 -22.37 -7.43 -8.83
N PHE A 138 -21.84 -7.58 -10.04
CA PHE A 138 -20.41 -7.41 -10.33
C PHE A 138 -19.92 -6.01 -9.97
N ALA A 139 -20.59 -4.96 -10.46
CA ALA A 139 -20.20 -3.58 -10.19
C ALA A 139 -20.20 -3.27 -8.68
N GLN A 140 -21.26 -3.70 -7.97
CA GLN A 140 -21.41 -3.47 -6.54
C GLN A 140 -20.36 -4.22 -5.72
N ALA A 141 -20.08 -5.48 -6.05
CA ALA A 141 -19.13 -6.30 -5.31
C ALA A 141 -17.68 -5.86 -5.52
N CYS A 142 -17.31 -5.55 -6.77
CA CYS A 142 -15.91 -5.33 -7.14
C CYS A 142 -15.45 -3.88 -6.99
N ALA A 143 -16.32 -2.87 -7.19
CA ALA A 143 -15.92 -1.45 -7.13
C ALA A 143 -15.77 -0.90 -5.70
N GLY A 144 -16.10 -1.69 -4.66
CA GLY A 144 -16.07 -1.23 -3.28
C GLY A 144 -14.67 -1.03 -2.68
N CYS A 145 -13.63 -1.61 -3.29
CA CYS A 145 -12.26 -1.61 -2.72
C CYS A 145 -11.18 -1.10 -3.68
N HIS A 146 -11.33 -1.35 -4.98
CA HIS A 146 -10.40 -0.92 -6.04
C HIS A 146 -11.20 -0.53 -7.28
N ALA A 147 -10.54 -0.03 -8.33
CA ALA A 147 -11.20 0.22 -9.61
C ALA A 147 -11.89 -1.06 -10.13
N LEU A 148 -12.98 -0.92 -10.88
CA LEU A 148 -13.68 -2.08 -11.39
C LEU A 148 -12.78 -2.83 -12.40
N PRO A 149 -12.48 -4.13 -12.22
CA PRO A 149 -11.56 -4.83 -13.10
C PRO A 149 -12.18 -5.09 -14.47
N ALA A 150 -11.37 -5.03 -15.53
CA ALA A 150 -11.77 -5.51 -16.85
C ALA A 150 -11.96 -7.04 -16.80
N PRO A 151 -13.13 -7.59 -17.21
CA PRO A 151 -13.36 -9.04 -17.21
C PRO A 151 -12.33 -9.87 -17.99
N GLY A 152 -11.67 -9.29 -19.00
CA GLY A 152 -10.62 -10.00 -19.74
C GLY A 152 -9.21 -9.89 -19.14
N GLN A 153 -9.02 -9.30 -17.96
CA GLN A 153 -7.68 -9.33 -17.33
C GLN A 153 -7.30 -10.74 -16.82
N HIS A 154 -8.29 -11.61 -16.65
CA HIS A 154 -8.12 -13.00 -16.22
C HIS A 154 -8.79 -13.93 -17.24
N ALA A 155 -8.30 -15.17 -17.34
CA ALA A 155 -8.98 -16.19 -18.11
C ALA A 155 -10.34 -16.53 -17.45
N PRO A 156 -11.37 -16.92 -18.24
CA PRO A 156 -12.69 -17.27 -17.71
C PRO A 156 -12.65 -18.25 -16.53
N GLU A 157 -11.74 -19.23 -16.59
CA GLU A 157 -11.59 -20.28 -15.60
C GLU A 157 -10.95 -19.79 -14.29
N GLU A 158 -10.20 -18.69 -14.32
CA GLU A 158 -9.51 -18.13 -13.15
C GLU A 158 -10.45 -17.31 -12.25
N TRP A 159 -11.57 -16.83 -12.79
CA TRP A 159 -12.47 -15.93 -12.07
C TRP A 159 -13.08 -16.55 -10.81
N GLY A 160 -13.29 -17.87 -10.80
CA GLY A 160 -13.75 -18.58 -9.59
C GLY A 160 -12.80 -18.36 -8.40
N ASP A 161 -11.50 -18.57 -8.63
CA ASP A 161 -10.49 -18.40 -7.58
C ASP A 161 -10.31 -16.93 -7.17
N VAL A 162 -10.39 -16.01 -8.14
CA VAL A 162 -10.32 -14.57 -7.88
C VAL A 162 -11.46 -14.10 -7.00
N VAL A 163 -12.71 -14.47 -7.34
CA VAL A 163 -13.91 -14.10 -6.57
C VAL A 163 -13.89 -14.74 -5.19
N ALA A 164 -13.51 -16.01 -5.08
CA ALA A 164 -13.39 -16.70 -3.79
C ALA A 164 -12.34 -16.03 -2.88
N ARG A 165 -11.19 -15.62 -3.44
CA ARG A 165 -10.17 -14.84 -2.70
C ARG A 165 -10.70 -13.46 -2.29
N MET A 166 -11.41 -12.77 -3.19
CA MET A 166 -12.02 -11.48 -2.90
C MET A 166 -13.00 -11.56 -1.73
N GLN A 167 -13.86 -12.59 -1.69
CA GLN A 167 -14.83 -12.79 -0.62
C GLN A 167 -14.16 -13.11 0.73
N ARG A 168 -13.12 -13.96 0.74
CA ARG A 168 -12.31 -14.22 1.94
C ARG A 168 -11.65 -12.93 2.47
N ASN A 169 -11.08 -12.12 1.58
CA ASN A 169 -10.46 -10.86 1.94
C ASN A 169 -11.50 -9.87 2.49
N ALA A 170 -12.67 -9.76 1.85
CA ALA A 170 -13.75 -8.91 2.33
C ALA A 170 -14.18 -9.28 3.75
N ALA A 171 -14.32 -10.58 4.05
CA ALA A 171 -14.64 -11.05 5.39
C ALA A 171 -13.56 -10.66 6.43
N ILE A 172 -12.28 -10.83 6.11
CA ILE A 172 -11.17 -10.44 7.01
C ILE A 172 -11.15 -8.93 7.24
N MET A 173 -11.44 -8.15 6.19
CA MET A 173 -11.52 -6.68 6.25
C MET A 173 -12.84 -6.17 6.83
N GLN A 174 -13.73 -7.05 7.31
CA GLN A 174 -15.05 -6.70 7.84
C GLN A 174 -15.91 -5.90 6.85
N ARG A 175 -15.74 -6.19 5.55
CA ARG A 175 -16.59 -5.69 4.47
C ARG A 175 -17.66 -6.73 4.16
N GLY A 176 -18.82 -6.26 3.69
CA GLY A 176 -19.93 -7.14 3.36
C GLY A 176 -19.51 -8.21 2.34
N ALA A 177 -19.73 -9.48 2.69
CA ALA A 177 -19.69 -10.56 1.73
C ALA A 177 -20.99 -10.53 0.90
N PHE A 178 -20.90 -10.95 -0.35
CA PHE A 178 -22.07 -11.25 -1.17
C PHE A 178 -22.52 -12.69 -0.92
N ASP A 179 -23.81 -12.96 -1.08
CA ASP A 179 -24.39 -14.30 -0.91
C ASP A 179 -24.14 -15.20 -2.13
N ALA A 180 -24.49 -16.49 -2.01
CA ALA A 180 -24.27 -17.47 -3.07
C ALA A 180 -24.99 -17.13 -4.39
N ARG A 181 -26.13 -16.41 -4.31
CA ARG A 181 -26.87 -15.99 -5.51
C ARG A 181 -26.10 -14.90 -6.24
N ALA A 182 -25.63 -13.90 -5.51
CA ALA A 182 -24.82 -12.81 -6.05
C ALA A 182 -23.48 -13.34 -6.58
N GLU A 183 -22.83 -14.28 -5.88
CA GLU A 183 -21.62 -14.96 -6.36
C GLU A 183 -21.84 -15.63 -7.72
N GLN A 184 -22.90 -16.43 -7.85
CA GLN A 184 -23.23 -17.08 -9.11
C GLN A 184 -23.52 -16.08 -10.24
N ALA A 185 -24.22 -14.98 -9.93
CA ALA A 185 -24.49 -13.91 -10.89
C ALA A 185 -23.19 -13.24 -11.38
N ILE A 186 -22.26 -12.97 -10.47
CA ILE A 186 -20.95 -12.38 -10.76
C ILE A 186 -20.12 -13.33 -11.65
N LEU A 187 -20.02 -14.61 -11.29
CA LEU A 187 -19.26 -15.59 -12.07
C LEU A 187 -19.84 -15.79 -13.46
N THR A 188 -21.18 -15.82 -13.57
CA THR A 188 -21.87 -15.89 -14.86
C THR A 188 -21.56 -14.66 -15.73
N TYR A 189 -21.61 -13.47 -15.14
CA TYR A 189 -21.24 -12.23 -15.83
C TYR A 189 -19.79 -12.29 -16.33
N LEU A 190 -18.83 -12.60 -15.45
CA LEU A 190 -17.41 -12.64 -15.77
C LEU A 190 -17.07 -13.66 -16.87
N ALA A 191 -17.66 -14.86 -16.81
CA ALA A 191 -17.48 -15.88 -17.84
C ALA A 191 -17.98 -15.41 -19.23
N SER A 192 -19.08 -14.66 -19.27
CA SER A 192 -19.62 -14.12 -20.52
C SER A 192 -18.86 -12.89 -21.03
N ALA A 193 -18.43 -12.00 -20.12
CA ALA A 193 -17.81 -10.73 -20.45
C ALA A 193 -16.31 -10.86 -20.76
N ALA A 194 -15.64 -11.91 -20.27
CA ALA A 194 -14.24 -12.18 -20.62
C ALA A 194 -14.06 -12.50 -22.12
N GLY A 195 -15.11 -12.97 -22.81
CA GLY A 195 -15.11 -13.21 -24.25
C GLY A 195 -15.47 -12.01 -25.13
N ASP A 196 -15.96 -10.90 -24.55
CA ASP A 196 -16.34 -9.71 -25.30
C ASP A 196 -15.12 -8.78 -25.49
N ARG A 197 -14.75 -8.51 -26.74
CA ARG A 197 -13.59 -7.68 -27.11
C ARG A 197 -13.62 -6.26 -26.53
N TYR A 198 -14.80 -5.71 -26.28
CA TYR A 198 -14.92 -4.36 -25.72
C TYR A 198 -14.51 -4.29 -24.25
N THR A 199 -14.69 -5.38 -23.51
CA THR A 199 -14.38 -5.51 -22.08
C THR A 199 -13.11 -6.32 -21.81
N SER A 200 -12.58 -7.00 -22.82
CA SER A 200 -11.46 -7.92 -22.70
C SER A 200 -10.11 -7.39 -23.20
N ASP A 201 -10.05 -6.19 -23.79
CA ASP A 201 -8.78 -5.59 -24.14
C ASP A 201 -8.19 -4.82 -22.94
N PRO A 202 -7.23 -5.40 -22.19
CA PRO A 202 -6.68 -4.77 -20.99
C PRO A 202 -5.70 -3.63 -21.36
N HIS A 203 -5.24 -3.59 -22.62
CA HIS A 203 -4.18 -2.70 -23.11
C HIS A 203 -4.58 -1.92 -24.37
N GLY A 204 -5.88 -1.92 -24.70
CA GLY A 204 -6.36 -1.49 -26.01
C GLY A 204 -5.96 -0.08 -26.38
N ALA A 205 -5.22 -0.01 -27.49
CA ALA A 205 -4.86 1.21 -28.19
C ALA A 205 -6.13 2.01 -28.50
N GLY A 206 -6.17 3.29 -28.09
CA GLY A 206 -7.06 4.25 -28.75
C GLY A 206 -8.00 5.11 -27.91
N VAL A 207 -7.89 5.15 -26.58
CA VAL A 207 -8.49 6.25 -25.81
C VAL A 207 -7.44 6.76 -24.82
N GLN A 208 -6.91 7.96 -25.10
CA GLN A 208 -6.17 8.69 -24.07
C GLN A 208 -7.13 8.90 -22.89
N PRO A 209 -6.76 8.50 -21.66
CA PRO A 209 -7.58 8.82 -20.50
C PRO A 209 -7.75 10.34 -20.45
N SER A 210 -8.97 10.78 -20.20
CA SER A 210 -9.29 12.19 -19.96
C SER A 210 -8.27 12.73 -18.96
N ARG A 211 -7.38 13.61 -19.44
CA ARG A 211 -6.45 14.38 -18.61
C ARG A 211 -7.28 14.98 -17.49
N GLN A 212 -7.09 14.50 -16.25
CA GLN A 212 -7.57 15.23 -15.09
C GLN A 212 -6.99 16.64 -15.23
N PRO A 213 -7.81 17.71 -15.14
CA PRO A 213 -7.25 19.04 -15.07
C PRO A 213 -6.24 19.02 -13.93
N ALA A 214 -5.04 19.52 -14.20
CA ALA A 214 -4.02 19.69 -13.19
C ALA A 214 -4.71 20.30 -11.96
N SER A 215 -4.63 19.61 -10.82
CA SER A 215 -5.14 20.19 -9.58
C SER A 215 -4.38 21.50 -9.41
N ASP A 216 -5.06 22.61 -9.62
CA ASP A 216 -4.51 23.91 -9.33
C ASP A 216 -4.07 23.84 -7.88
N SER A 217 -2.75 23.94 -7.68
CA SER A 217 -2.15 24.01 -6.37
C SER A 217 -2.57 25.35 -5.78
N GLU A 218 -3.77 25.40 -5.20
CA GLU A 218 -4.15 26.48 -4.31
C GLU A 218 -3.09 26.55 -3.20
N PRO A 219 -2.57 27.74 -2.87
CA PRO A 219 -1.58 27.90 -1.82
C PRO A 219 -2.22 27.40 -0.52
N SER A 220 -1.66 26.30 -0.02
CA SER A 220 -2.19 25.59 1.12
C SER A 220 -2.34 26.52 2.33
N ASP A 221 -3.57 26.79 2.74
CA ASP A 221 -3.95 27.43 4.01
C ASP A 221 -3.68 26.51 5.24
N TRP A 222 -2.81 25.52 5.04
CA TRP A 222 -2.52 24.42 5.95
C TRP A 222 -1.59 24.82 7.11
N THR A 223 -0.81 25.89 6.93
CA THR A 223 0.13 26.43 7.93
C THR A 223 -0.60 27.09 9.10
N LEU A 224 -1.67 27.84 8.83
CA LEU A 224 -2.45 28.53 9.87
C LEU A 224 -3.31 27.55 10.69
N ARG A 225 -3.95 26.55 10.04
CA ARG A 225 -4.69 25.49 10.75
C ARG A 225 -3.78 24.63 11.64
N ARG A 226 -2.51 24.39 11.26
CA ARG A 226 -1.55 23.66 12.11
C ARG A 226 -1.17 24.41 13.40
N LEU A 227 -1.05 25.73 13.34
CA LEU A 227 -0.76 26.54 14.53
C LEU A 227 -1.92 26.48 15.54
N ALA A 228 -3.17 26.38 15.07
CA ALA A 228 -4.33 26.23 15.93
C ALA A 228 -4.27 24.95 16.79
N TYR A 229 -3.75 23.84 16.26
CA TYR A 229 -3.57 22.59 17.01
C TYR A 229 -2.47 22.66 18.07
N LEU A 230 -1.52 23.59 17.96
CA LEU A 230 -0.48 23.84 18.96
C LEU A 230 -0.92 24.82 20.06
N SER A 231 -2.09 25.46 19.92
CA SER A 231 -2.59 26.44 20.88
C SER A 231 -2.71 25.92 22.34
N PRO A 232 -3.12 24.66 22.62
CA PRO A 232 -3.19 24.17 24.00
C PRO A 232 -1.81 24.07 24.64
N PHE A 233 -0.78 23.67 23.88
CA PHE A 233 0.59 23.57 24.36
C PHE A 233 1.15 24.95 24.74
N PHE A 234 0.99 25.95 23.86
CA PHE A 234 1.44 27.31 24.15
C PHE A 234 0.68 27.97 25.31
N ALA A 235 -0.62 27.68 25.46
CA ALA A 235 -1.41 28.16 26.60
C ALA A 235 -0.88 27.62 27.94
N VAL A 236 -0.56 26.32 28.01
CA VAL A 236 0.01 25.70 29.22
C VAL A 236 1.40 26.25 29.52
N ALA A 237 2.25 26.40 28.50
CA ALA A 237 3.58 26.97 28.66
C ALA A 237 3.53 28.43 29.19
N ALA A 238 2.65 29.25 28.62
CA ALA A 238 2.46 30.64 29.04
C ALA A 238 1.97 30.73 30.50
N LEU A 239 1.02 29.88 30.91
CA LEU A 239 0.56 29.80 32.30
C LEU A 239 1.70 29.39 33.25
N GLY A 240 2.55 28.45 32.84
CA GLY A 240 3.73 28.05 33.60
C GLY A 240 4.71 29.21 33.84
N VAL A 241 5.04 29.95 32.78
CA VAL A 241 5.91 31.14 32.85
C VAL A 241 5.30 32.24 33.72
N LEU A 242 4.00 32.49 33.58
CA LEU A 242 3.30 33.53 34.35
C LEU A 242 3.31 33.22 35.86
N ARG A 243 3.08 31.94 36.21
CA ARG A 243 3.13 31.46 37.59
C ARG A 243 4.54 31.57 38.17
N TRP A 244 5.55 31.15 37.43
CA TRP A 244 6.94 31.27 37.84
C TRP A 244 7.34 32.72 38.08
N TRP A 245 6.95 33.63 37.18
CA TRP A 245 7.29 35.04 37.28
C TRP A 245 6.61 35.73 38.46
N ARG A 246 5.33 35.41 38.72
CA ARG A 246 4.61 35.87 39.92
C ARG A 246 5.29 35.40 41.21
N ALA A 247 5.67 34.12 41.27
CA ALA A 247 6.39 33.57 42.42
C ALA A 247 7.80 34.19 42.60
N ALA A 248 8.50 34.48 41.50
CA ALA A 248 9.79 35.14 41.52
C ALA A 248 9.72 36.61 41.96
N ARG A 249 8.62 37.32 41.68
CA ARG A 249 8.37 38.66 42.19
C ARG A 249 7.99 38.67 43.67
N ALA A 250 7.11 37.78 44.11
CA ALA A 250 6.73 37.67 45.52
C ALA A 250 7.94 37.39 46.42
N ARG A 251 8.86 36.53 45.99
CA ARG A 251 10.12 36.24 46.72
C ARG A 251 11.10 37.41 46.78
N ARG A 252 11.05 38.33 45.81
CA ARG A 252 11.87 39.55 45.80
C ARG A 252 11.28 40.66 46.66
N ALA A 253 9.96 40.68 46.87
CA ALA A 253 9.30 41.65 47.73
C ALA A 253 9.39 41.30 49.24
N LEU A 254 9.82 40.09 49.57
CA LEU A 254 10.01 39.59 50.94
C LEU A 254 11.49 39.63 51.39
N ARG A 255 12.38 40.18 50.56
CA ARG A 255 13.80 40.43 50.86
C ARG A 255 14.03 41.92 50.89
#